data_AF-A0A557SC00-F1
#
_entry.id   AF-A0A557SC00-F1
#
_cell.length_a   1.000
_cell.length_b   1.000
_cell.length_c   1.000
_cell.angle_alpha   90.00
_cell.angle_beta   90.00
_cell.angle_gamma   90.00
#
_symmetry.space_group_name_H-M   'P 1'
#
loop_
_entity.id
_entity.type
_entity.pdbx_description
1 polymer ?
#
loop_
_entity_poly.entity_id
_entity_poly.type
_entity_poly.pdbx_seq_one_letter_code
_entity_poly.pdbx_strand_id
1 'polypeptide(L)'
;MLPAIIDIEASGFGRNSYPIEVGIVLPDQKSFCNIIRPADEWTYWDDSAEAVHGITRELLLKKGKPPHEVADKLNQLLQGTKIYTDAWSHDISWIGKLYDLTDIPQLFSLDSLRSLMTEQQAALWHPTKEQVISELHLVRHRASTDALILQETFRRTAAAGINNP
;
A
#
# COMPACT_ATOMS: atom_id res chain seq x y z
N MET A 1 -1.57 -5.67 19.15
CA MET A 1 -1.60 -4.45 18.33
C MET A 1 -1.45 -4.89 16.88
N LEU A 2 -2.21 -4.33 15.93
CA LEU A 2 -2.14 -4.71 14.52
C LEU A 2 -0.90 -4.11 13.85
N PRO A 3 -0.32 -4.75 12.82
CA PRO A 3 0.76 -4.15 12.06
C PRO A 3 0.24 -2.97 11.23
N ALA A 4 1.06 -1.93 11.09
CA ALA A 4 0.80 -0.91 10.08
C ALA A 4 0.99 -1.54 8.70
N ILE A 5 0.05 -1.30 7.78
CA ILE A 5 0.12 -1.82 6.41
C ILE A 5 0.20 -0.67 5.43
N ILE A 6 1.01 -0.85 4.38
CA ILE A 6 1.08 0.02 3.20
C ILE A 6 0.68 -0.79 1.97
N ASP A 7 0.03 -0.10 1.05
CA ASP A 7 -0.22 -0.55 -0.32
C ASP A 7 0.00 0.65 -1.27
N ILE A 8 0.40 0.37 -2.51
CA ILE A 8 0.79 1.39 -3.49
C ILE A 8 0.22 1.04 -4.85
N GLU A 9 -0.54 1.96 -5.42
CA GLU A 9 -0.87 1.91 -6.83
C GLU A 9 0.23 2.61 -7.63
N ALA A 10 0.56 2.03 -8.78
CA ALA A 10 1.61 2.53 -9.65
C ALA A 10 1.10 2.82 -11.06
N SER A 11 1.85 3.65 -11.80
CA SER A 11 1.55 3.97 -13.20
C SER A 11 1.65 2.77 -14.16
N GLY A 12 2.01 1.58 -13.67
CA GLY A 12 2.07 0.33 -14.43
C GLY A 12 2.90 -0.75 -13.73
N PHE A 13 3.02 -1.91 -14.38
CA PHE A 13 3.69 -3.09 -13.81
C PHE A 13 5.18 -3.22 -14.15
N GLY A 14 5.70 -2.35 -15.02
CA GLY A 14 7.08 -2.41 -15.53
C GLY A 14 8.12 -1.67 -14.66
N ARG A 15 9.41 -1.94 -14.90
CA ARG A 15 10.54 -1.30 -14.19
C ARG A 15 10.52 0.23 -14.21
N ASN A 16 9.89 0.83 -15.21
CA ASN A 16 9.81 2.28 -15.38
C ASN A 16 8.59 2.91 -14.68
N SER A 17 7.70 2.12 -14.07
CA SER A 17 6.54 2.65 -13.35
C SER A 17 6.93 3.36 -12.05
N TYR A 18 6.04 4.21 -11.57
CA TYR A 18 6.26 5.07 -10.40
C TYR A 18 4.99 5.10 -9.55
N PRO A 19 5.10 5.40 -8.25
CA PRO A 19 3.93 5.43 -7.37
C PRO A 19 2.98 6.58 -7.77
N ILE A 20 1.69 6.29 -7.79
CA ILE A 20 0.62 7.26 -8.11
C ILE A 20 -0.39 7.40 -6.97
N GLU A 21 -0.48 6.41 -6.08
CA GLU A 21 -1.25 6.47 -4.85
C GLU A 21 -0.49 5.70 -3.76
N VAL A 22 -0.47 6.23 -2.54
CA VAL A 22 0.02 5.51 -1.36
C VAL A 22 -1.10 5.44 -0.33
N GLY A 23 -1.44 4.22 0.06
CA GLY A 23 -2.45 3.89 1.04
C GLY A 23 -1.83 3.26 2.27
N ILE A 24 -2.25 3.71 3.45
CA ILE A 24 -1.75 3.21 4.72
C ILE A 24 -2.92 2.94 5.64
N VAL A 25 -2.84 1.88 6.43
CA VAL A 25 -3.65 1.70 7.64
C VAL A 25 -2.73 1.54 8.85
N LEU A 26 -2.96 2.35 9.87
CA LEU A 26 -2.18 2.35 11.11
C LEU A 26 -2.68 1.27 12.09
N PRO A 27 -1.91 0.97 13.17
CA PRO A 27 -2.32 -0.01 14.17
C PRO A 27 -3.64 0.28 14.88
N ASP A 28 -4.06 1.55 14.92
CA ASP A 28 -5.35 2.02 15.45
C ASP A 28 -6.48 1.98 14.40
N GLN A 29 -6.24 1.33 13.25
CA GLN A 29 -7.14 1.20 12.10
C GLN A 29 -7.51 2.52 11.43
N LYS A 30 -6.79 3.62 11.71
CA LYS A 30 -6.93 4.84 10.89
C LYS A 30 -6.25 4.62 9.54
N SER A 31 -7.01 4.88 8.47
CA SER A 31 -6.51 4.82 7.11
C SER A 31 -6.14 6.21 6.57
N PHE A 32 -5.07 6.26 5.79
CA PHE A 32 -4.58 7.44 5.08
C PHE A 32 -4.39 7.10 3.60
N CYS A 33 -4.67 8.05 2.73
CA CYS A 33 -4.54 7.92 1.29
C CYS A 33 -3.95 9.23 0.75
N ASN A 34 -2.90 9.14 -0.06
CA ASN A 34 -2.38 10.26 -0.83
C ASN A 34 -2.23 9.86 -2.30
N ILE A 35 -2.87 10.62 -3.18
CA ILE A 35 -2.64 10.55 -4.62
C ILE A 35 -1.43 11.43 -4.94
N ILE A 36 -0.49 10.93 -5.72
CA ILE A 36 0.77 11.59 -6.07
C ILE A 36 0.65 12.19 -7.46
N ARG A 37 0.98 13.48 -7.59
CA ARG A 37 1.13 14.12 -8.89
C ARG A 37 2.45 13.65 -9.51
N PRO A 38 2.46 13.08 -10.73
CA PRO A 38 3.69 12.66 -11.38
C PRO A 38 4.67 13.83 -11.51
N ALA A 39 5.95 13.56 -11.25
CA ALA A 39 7.02 14.48 -11.62
C ALA A 39 7.17 14.56 -13.14
N ASP A 40 7.84 15.60 -13.63
CA ASP A 40 8.00 15.82 -15.07
C ASP A 40 8.76 14.66 -15.75
N GLU A 41 9.73 14.06 -15.05
CA GLU A 41 10.47 12.87 -15.52
C GLU A 41 9.68 11.55 -15.46
N TRP A 42 8.59 11.51 -14.72
CA TRP A 42 7.73 10.32 -14.58
C TRP A 42 6.72 10.25 -15.74
N THR A 43 7.18 9.69 -16.84
CA THR A 43 6.45 9.71 -18.12
C THR A 43 5.77 8.39 -18.49
N TYR A 44 6.24 7.25 -17.96
CA TYR A 44 5.66 5.94 -18.23
C TYR A 44 4.20 5.85 -17.75
N TRP A 45 3.36 5.18 -18.51
CA TRP A 45 1.96 4.95 -18.18
C TRP A 45 1.49 3.65 -18.84
N ASP A 46 0.70 2.87 -18.12
CA ASP A 46 0.14 1.61 -18.57
C ASP A 46 -1.39 1.66 -18.43
N ASP A 47 -2.09 1.71 -19.56
CA ASP A 47 -3.56 1.76 -19.60
C ASP A 47 -4.21 0.53 -18.95
N SER A 48 -3.50 -0.61 -18.89
CA SER A 48 -3.99 -1.80 -18.20
C SER A 48 -3.97 -1.65 -16.69
N ALA A 49 -2.97 -0.96 -16.12
CA ALA A 49 -2.95 -0.60 -14.71
C ALA A 49 -4.06 0.41 -14.41
N GLU A 50 -4.23 1.43 -15.27
CA GLU A 50 -5.33 2.39 -15.14
C GLU A 50 -6.69 1.69 -15.11
N ALA A 51 -6.92 0.65 -15.91
CA ALA A 51 -8.15 -0.11 -15.89
C ALA A 51 -8.38 -0.86 -14.56
N VAL A 52 -7.32 -1.26 -13.86
CA VAL A 52 -7.39 -1.97 -12.57
C VAL A 52 -7.72 -1.01 -11.42
N HIS A 53 -6.92 0.04 -11.23
CA HIS A 53 -7.09 0.98 -10.11
C HIS A 53 -8.04 2.15 -10.40
N GLY A 54 -8.30 2.45 -11.68
CA GLY A 54 -9.26 3.46 -12.12
C GLY A 54 -8.82 4.90 -11.87
N ILE A 55 -7.52 5.14 -11.69
CA ILE A 55 -6.94 6.47 -11.43
C ILE A 55 -6.32 6.96 -12.73
N THR A 56 -6.97 7.92 -13.37
CA THR A 56 -6.49 8.45 -14.64
C THR A 56 -5.29 9.38 -14.42
N ARG A 57 -4.40 9.46 -15.41
CA ARG A 57 -3.27 10.42 -15.37
C ARG A 57 -3.75 11.87 -15.23
N GLU A 58 -4.87 12.22 -15.85
CA GLU A 58 -5.49 13.55 -15.70
C GLU A 58 -5.90 13.84 -14.25
N LEU A 59 -6.48 12.85 -13.56
CA LEU A 59 -6.84 12.98 -12.15
C LEU A 59 -5.60 13.25 -11.30
N LEU A 60 -4.49 12.55 -11.56
CA LEU A 60 -3.23 12.78 -10.86
C LEU A 60 -2.71 14.20 -11.05
N LEU A 61 -2.74 14.73 -12.27
CA LEU A 61 -2.31 16.10 -12.56
C LEU A 61 -3.19 17.14 -11.86
N LYS A 62 -4.50 16.88 -11.77
CA LYS A 62 -5.49 17.81 -11.21
C LYS A 62 -5.60 17.76 -9.68
N LYS A 63 -5.42 16.58 -9.09
CA LYS A 63 -5.73 16.30 -7.67
C LYS A 63 -4.55 15.74 -6.88
N GLY A 64 -3.54 15.23 -7.56
CA GLY A 64 -2.36 14.69 -6.93
C GLY A 64 -1.59 15.74 -6.15
N LYS A 65 -0.99 15.30 -5.05
CA LYS A 65 -0.09 16.10 -4.23
C LYS A 65 1.32 16.08 -4.80
N PRO A 66 2.08 17.18 -4.66
CA PRO A 66 3.50 17.16 -5.00
C PRO A 66 4.23 16.02 -4.26
N PRO A 67 5.18 15.33 -4.92
CA PRO A 67 5.91 14.22 -4.31
C PRO A 67 6.53 14.54 -2.93
N HIS A 68 7.10 15.74 -2.76
CA HIS A 68 7.70 16.16 -1.48
C HIS A 68 6.67 16.26 -0.34
N GLU A 69 5.46 16.78 -0.61
CA GLU A 69 4.39 16.85 0.40
C GLU A 69 3.99 15.44 0.86
N VAL A 70 3.99 14.47 -0.07
CA VAL A 70 3.66 13.08 0.24
C VAL A 70 4.78 12.44 1.05
N ALA A 71 6.05 12.57 0.63
CA ALA A 71 7.19 12.06 1.37
C ALA A 71 7.26 12.61 2.81
N ASP A 72 7.10 13.92 2.99
CA ASP A 72 7.04 14.54 4.32
C ASP A 72 5.89 13.99 5.16
N LYS A 73 4.71 13.84 4.55
CA LYS A 73 3.53 13.31 5.25
C LYS A 73 3.73 11.86 5.69
N LEU A 74 4.33 11.03 4.84
CA LEU A 74 4.66 9.65 5.15
C LEU A 74 5.66 9.58 6.32
N ASN A 75 6.72 10.38 6.27
CA ASN A 75 7.68 10.48 7.36
C ASN A 75 7.02 10.92 8.68
N GLN A 76 6.17 11.94 8.66
CA GLN A 76 5.44 12.38 9.87
C GLN A 76 4.56 11.28 10.46
N LEU A 77 3.94 10.45 9.62
CA LEU A 77 3.05 9.38 10.06
C LEU A 77 3.81 8.15 10.56
N LEU A 78 4.96 7.82 9.94
CA LEU A 78 5.60 6.53 10.06
C LEU A 78 6.99 6.57 10.70
N GLN A 79 7.51 7.75 11.08
CA GLN A 79 8.86 7.88 11.61
C GLN A 79 9.17 6.86 12.72
N GLY A 80 10.28 6.13 12.55
CA GLY A 80 10.75 5.12 13.49
C GLY A 80 9.94 3.82 13.49
N THR A 81 8.97 3.67 12.59
CA THR A 81 8.14 2.46 12.49
C THR A 81 8.60 1.53 11.37
N LYS A 82 8.24 0.26 11.52
CA LYS A 82 8.28 -0.73 10.45
C LYS A 82 6.86 -0.92 9.91
N ILE A 83 6.66 -0.70 8.62
CA ILE A 83 5.39 -0.88 7.91
C ILE A 83 5.47 -2.11 7.01
N TYR A 84 4.35 -2.78 6.78
CA TYR A 84 4.31 -4.08 6.11
C TYR A 84 3.48 -4.03 4.82
N THR A 85 3.85 -4.84 3.84
CA THR A 85 3.18 -4.94 2.53
C THR A 85 3.15 -6.40 2.05
N ASP A 86 2.11 -6.80 1.30
CA ASP A 86 2.08 -8.10 0.61
C ASP A 86 2.82 -8.10 -0.74
N ALA A 87 3.19 -6.93 -1.26
CA ALA A 87 3.90 -6.71 -2.53
C ALA A 87 5.34 -6.18 -2.34
N TRP A 88 6.07 -6.70 -1.35
CA TRP A 88 7.37 -6.17 -0.88
C TRP A 88 8.36 -5.73 -1.99
N SER A 89 8.57 -6.54 -3.02
CA SER A 89 9.52 -6.23 -4.10
C SER A 89 9.11 -5.01 -4.96
N HIS A 90 7.80 -4.77 -5.09
CA HIS A 90 7.27 -3.65 -5.87
C HIS A 90 7.22 -2.38 -5.02
N ASP A 91 6.61 -2.47 -3.84
CA ASP A 91 6.39 -1.31 -2.97
C ASP A 91 7.70 -0.69 -2.49
N ILE A 92 8.71 -1.50 -2.18
CA ILE A 92 10.03 -0.97 -1.80
C ILE A 92 10.66 -0.17 -2.94
N SER A 93 10.47 -0.62 -4.19
CA SER A 93 11.00 0.08 -5.37
C SER A 93 10.25 1.39 -5.60
N TRP A 94 8.93 1.41 -5.45
CA TRP A 94 8.14 2.61 -5.67
C TRP A 94 8.32 3.64 -4.56
N ILE A 95 8.38 3.22 -3.29
CA ILE A 95 8.77 4.11 -2.19
C ILE A 95 10.18 4.65 -2.40
N GLY A 96 11.14 3.80 -2.80
CA GLY A 96 12.48 4.24 -3.15
C GLY A 96 12.48 5.36 -4.19
N LYS A 97 11.73 5.19 -5.28
CA LYS A 97 11.60 6.23 -6.32
C LYS A 97 11.01 7.55 -5.80
N LEU A 98 10.04 7.49 -4.89
CA LEU A 98 9.47 8.69 -4.27
C LEU A 98 10.54 9.43 -3.46
N TYR A 99 11.26 8.73 -2.59
CA TYR A 99 12.27 9.35 -1.74
C TYR A 99 13.49 9.83 -2.54
N ASP A 100 13.97 9.03 -3.50
CA ASP A 100 15.05 9.39 -4.43
C ASP A 100 14.71 10.67 -5.21
N LEU A 101 13.48 10.80 -5.72
CA LEU A 101 13.02 11.99 -6.44
C LEU A 101 13.04 13.26 -5.54
N THR A 102 12.66 13.10 -4.28
CA THR A 102 12.47 14.24 -3.36
C THR A 102 13.74 14.66 -2.62
N ASP A 103 14.78 13.82 -2.62
CA ASP A 103 16.00 13.97 -1.81
C ASP A 103 15.71 14.08 -0.29
N ILE A 104 14.53 13.65 0.14
CA ILE A 104 14.15 13.56 1.55
C ILE A 104 14.64 12.21 2.09
N PRO A 105 15.23 12.13 3.29
CA PRO A 105 15.56 10.86 3.91
C PRO A 105 14.28 10.12 4.34
N GLN A 106 14.12 8.86 3.94
CA GLN A 106 13.07 7.99 4.46
C GLN A 106 13.31 7.68 5.95
N LEU A 107 12.33 7.95 6.81
CA LEU A 107 12.44 7.80 8.27
C LEU A 107 11.74 6.56 8.84
N PHE A 108 11.33 5.63 7.98
CA PHE A 108 10.66 4.37 8.34
C PHE A 108 11.20 3.23 7.48
N SER A 109 10.85 1.98 7.80
CA SER A 109 11.29 0.79 7.05
C SER A 109 10.11 -0.03 6.54
N LEU A 110 10.28 -0.70 5.40
CA LEU A 110 9.29 -1.64 4.85
C LEU A 110 9.76 -3.08 5.07
N ASP A 111 8.83 -3.98 5.35
CA ASP A 111 9.05 -5.42 5.46
C ASP A 111 7.89 -6.20 4.82
N SER A 112 8.11 -7.47 4.51
CA SER A 112 7.06 -8.31 3.94
C SER A 112 6.04 -8.67 5.01
N LEU A 113 4.75 -8.53 4.71
CA LEU A 113 3.67 -8.95 5.60
C LEU A 113 3.74 -10.45 5.90
N ARG A 114 4.29 -11.26 4.98
CA ARG A 114 4.53 -12.70 5.20
C ARG A 114 5.48 -12.95 6.37
N SER A 115 6.41 -12.04 6.67
CA SER A 115 7.36 -12.22 7.79
C SER A 115 6.70 -12.21 9.17
N LEU A 116 5.46 -11.71 9.26
CA LEU A 116 4.66 -11.71 10.49
C LEU A 116 3.78 -12.96 10.65
N MET A 117 3.63 -13.78 9.60
CA MET A 117 2.67 -14.88 9.60
C MET A 117 3.29 -16.21 9.99
N THR A 118 2.54 -17.02 10.72
CA THR A 118 2.83 -18.46 10.86
C THR A 118 2.40 -19.21 9.60
N GLU A 119 2.86 -20.46 9.44
CA GLU A 119 2.40 -21.33 8.34
C GLU A 119 0.88 -21.55 8.36
N GLN A 120 0.28 -21.66 9.56
CA GLN A 120 -1.17 -21.79 9.71
C GLN A 120 -1.90 -20.53 9.24
N GLN A 121 -1.43 -19.34 9.63
CA GLN A 121 -2.02 -18.09 9.15
C GLN A 121 -1.90 -17.96 7.63
N ALA A 122 -0.73 -18.30 7.08
CA ALA A 122 -0.49 -18.25 5.65
C ALA A 122 -1.39 -19.21 4.86
N ALA A 123 -1.64 -20.41 5.38
CA ALA A 123 -2.54 -21.38 4.76
C ALA A 123 -4.00 -20.87 4.70
N LEU A 124 -4.41 -20.06 5.67
CA LEU A 124 -5.74 -19.45 5.73
C LEU A 124 -5.85 -18.12 4.98
N TRP A 125 -4.75 -17.59 4.47
CA TRP A 125 -4.68 -16.22 3.93
C TRP A 125 -5.66 -15.98 2.78
N HIS A 126 -5.56 -16.77 1.71
CA HIS A 126 -6.36 -16.60 0.50
C HIS A 126 -7.87 -16.68 0.76
N PRO A 127 -8.42 -17.75 1.38
CA PRO A 127 -9.85 -17.82 1.65
C PRO A 127 -10.33 -16.71 2.59
N THR A 128 -9.50 -16.29 3.55
CA THR A 128 -9.84 -15.18 4.46
C THR A 128 -9.87 -13.84 3.72
N LYS A 129 -8.90 -13.58 2.83
CA LYS A 129 -8.84 -12.35 2.03
C LYS A 129 -10.06 -12.22 1.13
N GLU A 130 -10.47 -13.30 0.47
CA GLU A 130 -11.70 -13.34 -0.34
C GLU A 130 -12.95 -13.03 0.49
N GLN A 131 -13.07 -13.63 1.68
CA GLN A 131 -14.16 -13.34 2.59
C GLN A 131 -14.18 -11.86 3.00
N VAL A 132 -13.04 -11.29 3.40
CA VAL A 132 -12.91 -9.88 3.78
C VAL A 132 -13.31 -8.96 2.63
N ILE A 133 -12.84 -9.23 1.42
CA ILE A 133 -13.19 -8.46 0.21
C ILE A 133 -14.71 -8.49 -0.01
N SER A 134 -15.33 -9.67 0.05
CA SER A 134 -16.78 -9.81 -0.16
C SER A 134 -17.62 -9.09 0.90
N GLU A 135 -17.21 -9.13 2.17
CA GLU A 135 -17.95 -8.51 3.27
C GLU A 135 -17.84 -7.00 3.30
N LEU A 136 -16.67 -6.45 2.95
CA LEU A 136 -16.44 -5.01 3.01
C LEU A 136 -17.16 -4.25 1.89
N HIS A 137 -17.60 -4.94 0.82
CA HIS A 137 -18.28 -4.32 -0.34
C HIS A 137 -17.55 -3.09 -0.91
N LEU A 138 -16.22 -3.05 -0.74
CA LEU A 138 -15.43 -1.88 -1.11
C LEU A 138 -15.18 -1.87 -2.62
N VAL A 139 -15.38 -0.71 -3.23
CA VAL A 139 -15.29 -0.50 -4.67
C VAL A 139 -13.87 -0.09 -5.05
N ARG A 140 -13.34 -0.73 -6.10
CA ARG A 140 -12.07 -0.47 -6.83
C ARG A 140 -10.78 -0.53 -5.99
N HIS A 141 -9.73 -1.11 -6.59
CA HIS A 141 -8.36 -1.14 -6.10
C HIS A 141 -7.88 0.29 -5.81
N ARG A 142 -7.96 0.65 -4.53
CA ARG A 142 -7.52 1.93 -4.00
C ARG A 142 -6.59 1.60 -2.88
N ALA A 143 -5.41 2.20 -2.86
CA ALA A 143 -4.35 1.75 -1.97
C ALA A 143 -4.78 1.70 -0.49
N SER A 144 -5.55 2.68 0.00
CA SER A 144 -5.99 2.67 1.41
C SER A 144 -7.03 1.60 1.74
N THR A 145 -7.84 1.23 0.75
CA THR A 145 -8.82 0.14 0.83
C THR A 145 -8.08 -1.20 0.87
N ASP A 146 -7.11 -1.37 -0.03
CA ASP A 146 -6.34 -2.60 -0.16
C ASP A 146 -5.49 -2.81 1.10
N ALA A 147 -4.84 -1.76 1.63
CA ALA A 147 -4.15 -1.80 2.92
C ALA A 147 -5.08 -2.21 4.09
N LEU A 148 -6.32 -1.72 4.13
CA LEU A 148 -7.31 -2.11 5.14
C LEU A 148 -7.71 -3.58 5.01
N ILE A 149 -7.96 -4.06 3.78
CA ILE A 149 -8.27 -5.47 3.49
C ILE A 149 -7.12 -6.36 3.98
N LEU A 150 -5.87 -5.98 3.72
CA LEU A 150 -4.69 -6.72 4.17
C LEU A 150 -4.59 -6.79 5.69
N GLN A 151 -4.78 -5.66 6.39
CA GLN A 151 -4.72 -5.63 7.86
C GLN A 151 -5.85 -6.45 8.50
N GLU A 152 -7.06 -6.37 7.95
CA GLU A 152 -8.21 -7.12 8.44
C GLU A 152 -8.05 -8.62 8.16
N THR A 153 -7.51 -9.00 7.00
CA THR A 153 -7.16 -10.39 6.67
C THR A 153 -6.16 -10.93 7.68
N PHE A 154 -5.09 -10.17 7.96
CA PHE A 154 -4.09 -10.53 8.96
C PHE A 154 -4.71 -10.72 10.36
N ARG A 155 -5.60 -9.81 10.77
CA ARG A 155 -6.29 -9.92 12.07
C ARG A 155 -7.13 -11.19 12.16
N ARG A 156 -7.86 -11.54 11.11
CA ARG A 156 -8.76 -12.72 11.08
C ARG A 156 -7.98 -14.03 11.05
N THR A 157 -6.93 -14.14 10.25
CA THR A 157 -6.09 -15.36 10.23
C THR A 157 -5.38 -15.55 11.56
N ALA A 158 -4.93 -14.48 12.22
CA ALA A 158 -4.34 -14.54 13.55
C ALA A 158 -5.33 -15.02 14.62
N ALA A 159 -6.60 -14.59 14.57
CA ALA A 159 -7.63 -15.03 15.50
C ALA A 159 -8.05 -16.50 15.26
N ALA A 160 -8.10 -16.95 14.00
CA ALA A 160 -8.42 -18.33 13.65
C ALA A 160 -7.34 -19.32 14.13
N GLY A 161 -6.06 -18.92 14.11
CA GLY A 161 -4.95 -19.74 14.62
C GLY A 161 -4.96 -19.98 16.13
N ILE A 162 -5.68 -19.17 16.91
CA ILE A 162 -5.81 -19.34 18.38
C ILE A 162 -6.93 -20.34 18.73
N ASN A 163 -7.88 -20.56 17.82
CA ASN A 163 -9.09 -21.36 18.06
C ASN A 163 -9.01 -22.82 17.56
N ASN A 164 -7.84 -23.29 17.10
CA ASN A 164 -7.60 -24.71 16.82
C ASN A 164 -6.86 -25.34 18.03
N PRO A 165 -7.58 -26.04 18.94
CA PRO A 165 -6.96 -26.85 19.99
C PRO A 165 -6.21 -28.07 19.43
#